data_AF-A0A1G3YQC2-F1
#
_entry.id   AF-A0A1G3YQC2-F1
#
_cell.length_a   1.000
_cell.length_b   1.000
_cell.length_c   1.000
_cell.angle_alpha   90.00
_cell.angle_beta   90.00
_cell.angle_gamma   90.00
#
_symmetry.space_group_name_H-M   'P 1'
#
loop_
_entity.id
_entity.type
_entity.pdbx_description
1 polymer ?
#
loop_
_entity_poly.entity_id
_entity_poly.type
_entity_poly.pdbx_seq_one_letter_code
_entity_poly.pdbx_strand_id
1 'polypeptide(L)'
;MYDMTRESPNTPLALTAANNVTDFRSDSCSIVEFQRSNANGGVGTTTNSGIVLNVLKKEMLAWRPTLQLLIDDNPSGTRMRSPGN
;
A
#
# COMPACT_ATOMS: atom_id res chain seq x y z
N MET A 1 -5.93 -20.13 -13.93
CA MET A 1 -5.23 -19.78 -15.18
C MET A 1 -4.86 -18.31 -15.09
N TYR A 2 -3.57 -17.98 -15.04
CA TYR A 2 -3.14 -16.59 -15.24
C TYR A 2 -3.27 -16.28 -16.74
N ASP A 3 -3.92 -15.17 -17.05
CA ASP A 3 -4.04 -14.66 -18.40
C ASP A 3 -2.67 -14.19 -18.91
N MET A 4 -2.09 -14.96 -19.83
CA MET A 4 -0.79 -14.72 -20.47
C MET A 4 -0.85 -13.65 -21.58
N THR A 5 -2.00 -13.00 -21.81
CA THR A 5 -2.18 -12.06 -22.94
C THR A 5 -1.92 -10.59 -22.62
N ARG A 6 -1.56 -10.27 -21.37
CA ARG A 6 -1.15 -8.90 -21.04
C ARG A 6 0.31 -8.72 -21.41
N GLU A 7 0.58 -8.05 -22.54
CA GLU A 7 1.94 -7.60 -22.85
C GLU A 7 2.50 -6.86 -21.64
N SER A 8 3.65 -7.33 -21.14
CA SER A 8 4.32 -6.67 -20.03
C SER A 8 4.73 -5.27 -20.48
N PRO A 9 4.37 -4.21 -19.74
CA PRO A 9 4.69 -2.84 -20.14
C PRO A 9 6.20 -2.70 -20.38
N ASN A 10 6.64 -2.04 -21.45
CA ASN A 10 8.06 -1.79 -21.66
C ASN A 10 8.55 -0.60 -20.80
N THR A 11 8.50 -0.76 -19.48
CA THR A 11 8.96 0.23 -18.50
C THR A 11 10.20 -0.28 -17.76
N PRO A 12 11.04 0.60 -17.19
CA PRO A 12 12.18 0.16 -16.39
C PRO A 12 11.82 -0.79 -15.24
N LEU A 13 10.65 -0.59 -14.59
CA LEU A 13 10.19 -1.46 -13.50
C LEU A 13 9.80 -2.85 -14.01
N ALA A 14 9.08 -2.92 -15.13
CA ALA A 14 8.69 -4.19 -15.72
C ALA A 14 9.90 -4.95 -16.28
N LEU A 15 10.87 -4.26 -16.88
CA LEU A 15 12.15 -4.86 -17.29
C LEU A 15 12.95 -5.37 -16.10
N THR A 16 12.86 -4.70 -14.94
CA THR A 16 13.52 -5.16 -13.70
C THR A 16 12.96 -6.51 -13.27
N ALA A 17 11.63 -6.65 -13.25
CA ALA A 17 10.96 -7.92 -12.91
C ALA A 17 11.17 -9.01 -13.96
N ALA A 18 11.22 -8.67 -15.25
CA ALA A 18 11.36 -9.65 -16.32
C ALA A 18 12.79 -10.19 -16.45
N ASN A 19 13.81 -9.36 -16.22
CA ASN A 19 15.20 -9.68 -16.59
C ASN A 19 16.09 -10.04 -15.40
N ASN A 20 15.61 -9.93 -14.16
CA ASN A 20 16.40 -10.23 -12.97
C ASN A 20 15.68 -11.26 -12.09
N VAL A 21 16.45 -11.98 -11.28
CA VAL A 21 15.93 -12.95 -10.31
C VAL A 21 15.37 -12.30 -9.03
N THR A 22 15.44 -10.98 -8.93
CA THR A 22 15.01 -10.23 -7.75
C THR A 22 13.56 -9.79 -7.89
N ASP A 23 12.71 -10.33 -7.03
CA ASP A 23 11.36 -9.81 -6.83
C ASP A 23 11.42 -8.39 -6.24
N PHE A 24 10.57 -7.48 -6.75
CA PHE A 24 10.43 -6.15 -6.17
C PHE A 24 9.08 -5.96 -5.48
N ARG A 25 9.09 -5.16 -4.42
CA ARG A 25 7.92 -4.77 -3.64
C ARG A 25 7.87 -3.25 -3.53
N SER A 26 6.68 -2.67 -3.51
CA SER A 26 6.52 -1.23 -3.29
C SER A 26 6.63 -0.89 -1.80
N ASP A 27 7.37 0.17 -1.47
CA ASP A 27 7.45 0.69 -0.11
C ASP A 27 6.32 1.70 0.16
N SER A 28 5.10 1.20 0.08
CA SER A 28 3.87 2.00 0.21
C SER A 28 2.71 1.13 0.69
N CYS A 29 1.66 1.74 1.23
CA CYS A 29 0.37 1.08 1.42
C CYS A 29 -0.77 1.75 0.62
N SER A 30 -0.43 2.61 -0.35
CA SER A 30 -1.40 3.22 -1.27
C SER A 30 -1.88 2.18 -2.27
N ILE A 31 -3.20 2.09 -2.45
CA ILE A 31 -3.82 1.19 -3.43
C ILE A 31 -3.40 1.57 -4.86
N VAL A 32 -3.34 2.86 -5.16
CA VAL A 32 -2.99 3.37 -6.50
C VAL A 32 -1.53 3.02 -6.83
N GLU A 33 -0.63 3.22 -5.89
CA GLU A 33 0.79 2.90 -6.07
C GLU A 33 1.00 1.38 -6.16
N PHE A 34 0.26 0.59 -5.37
CA PHE A 34 0.27 -0.87 -5.49
C PHE A 34 -0.24 -1.34 -6.85
N GLN A 35 -1.33 -0.78 -7.37
CA GLN A 35 -1.84 -1.12 -8.71
C GLN A 35 -0.80 -0.85 -9.81
N ARG A 36 -0.10 0.29 -9.73
CA ARG A 36 1.00 0.61 -10.65
C ARG A 36 2.16 -0.38 -10.51
N SER A 37 2.56 -0.70 -9.28
CA SER A 37 3.63 -1.66 -8.98
C SER A 37 3.30 -3.04 -9.55
N ASN A 38 2.11 -3.55 -9.24
CA ASN A 38 1.60 -4.85 -9.69
C ASN A 38 1.50 -4.91 -11.23
N ALA A 39 1.05 -3.84 -11.88
CA ALA A 39 1.01 -3.77 -13.35
C ALA A 39 2.41 -3.86 -14.01
N ASN A 40 3.47 -3.59 -13.25
CA ASN A 40 4.86 -3.71 -13.70
C ASN A 40 5.58 -4.94 -13.10
N GLY A 41 4.86 -5.94 -12.59
CA GLY A 41 5.45 -7.17 -12.07
C GLY A 41 5.85 -7.13 -10.59
N GLY A 42 5.42 -6.12 -9.84
CA GLY A 42 5.65 -6.04 -8.39
C GLY A 42 4.85 -7.09 -7.65
N VAL A 43 5.49 -7.81 -6.71
CA VAL A 43 4.89 -8.99 -6.05
C VAL A 43 4.22 -8.68 -4.71
N GLY A 44 4.25 -7.42 -4.27
CA GLY A 44 3.67 -7.02 -3.00
C GLY A 44 4.06 -5.63 -2.56
N THR A 45 3.69 -5.30 -1.33
CA THR A 45 3.91 -3.99 -0.73
C THR A 45 4.36 -4.13 0.72
N THR A 46 5.11 -3.16 1.23
CA THR A 46 5.55 -3.07 2.63
C THR A 46 4.93 -1.87 3.31
N THR A 47 4.75 -1.95 4.63
CA THR A 47 4.21 -0.86 5.43
C THR A 47 4.93 -0.74 6.75
N ASN A 48 4.88 0.46 7.32
CA ASN A 48 5.27 0.79 8.69
C ASN A 48 4.46 2.01 9.13
N SER A 49 4.55 2.40 10.40
CA SER A 49 3.75 3.52 10.94
C SER A 49 3.97 4.85 10.21
N GLY A 50 5.18 5.12 9.72
CA GLY A 50 5.48 6.32 8.94
C GLY A 50 4.85 6.31 7.55
N ILE A 51 4.94 5.17 6.85
CA ILE A 51 4.30 4.96 5.54
C ILE A 51 2.78 5.10 5.66
N VAL A 52 2.17 4.45 6.66
CA VAL A 52 0.73 4.55 6.92
C VAL A 52 0.32 6.00 7.13
N LEU A 53 1.04 6.74 7.98
CA LEU A 53 0.71 8.14 8.25
C LEU A 53 0.78 9.01 6.99
N ASN A 54 1.79 8.80 6.14
CA ASN A 54 1.97 9.58 4.92
C ASN A 54 0.90 9.26 3.86
N VAL A 55 0.62 7.96 3.64
CA VAL A 55 -0.44 7.53 2.71
C VAL A 55 -1.80 8.00 3.21
N LEU A 56 -2.07 7.87 4.52
CA LEU A 56 -3.32 8.33 5.11
C LEU A 56 -3.52 9.83 4.86
N LYS A 57 -2.50 10.66 5.10
CA LYS A 57 -2.55 12.11 4.80
C LYS A 57 -2.85 12.40 3.33
N LYS A 58 -2.20 11.67 2.41
CA LYS A 58 -2.37 11.83 0.96
C LYS A 58 -3.76 11.41 0.49
N GLU A 59 -4.33 10.38 1.11
CA GLU A 59 -5.58 9.73 0.70
C GLU A 59 -6.73 9.98 1.70
N MET A 60 -6.65 11.04 2.51
CA MET A 60 -7.59 11.29 3.62
C MET A 60 -9.06 11.26 3.21
N LEU A 61 -9.39 11.73 2.01
CA LEU A 61 -10.76 11.75 1.53
C LEU A 61 -11.33 10.33 1.38
N ALA A 62 -10.52 9.38 0.91
CA ALA A 62 -10.92 7.98 0.79
C ALA A 62 -11.03 7.29 2.16
N TRP A 63 -10.17 7.66 3.11
CA TRP A 63 -10.10 7.04 4.43
C TRP A 63 -11.05 7.65 5.46
N ARG A 64 -11.51 8.89 5.26
CA ARG A 64 -12.36 9.61 6.20
C ARG A 64 -13.63 8.84 6.61
N PRO A 65 -14.40 8.22 5.69
CA PRO A 65 -15.58 7.45 6.08
C PRO A 65 -15.24 6.28 7.00
N THR A 66 -14.19 5.51 6.68
CA THR A 66 -13.71 4.40 7.50
C THR A 66 -13.27 4.86 8.87
N LEU A 67 -12.52 5.96 8.96
CA LEU A 67 -12.11 6.54 10.23
C LEU A 67 -13.30 7.02 11.06
N GLN A 68 -14.31 7.62 10.43
CA GLN A 68 -15.51 8.06 11.13
C GLN A 68 -16.28 6.87 11.70
N LEU A 69 -16.46 5.80 10.91
CA LEU A 69 -17.08 4.56 11.39
C LEU A 69 -16.33 3.98 12.60
N LEU A 70 -15.00 3.94 12.54
CA LEU A 70 -14.18 3.46 13.67
C LEU A 70 -14.30 4.32 14.93
N ILE A 71 -14.49 5.64 14.78
CA ILE A 71 -14.71 6.56 15.90
C ILE A 71 -16.11 6.35 16.49
N ASP A 72 -17.12 6.24 15.62
CA ASP A 72 -18.52 6.08 16.01
C ASP A 72 -18.75 4.71 16.70
N ASP A 73 -18.09 3.66 16.22
CA ASP A 73 -18.13 2.31 16.78
C ASP A 73 -17.33 2.18 18.09
N ASN A 74 -16.44 3.13 18.39
CA ASN A 74 -15.59 3.09 19.58
C ASN A 74 -15.57 4.45 20.31
N PRO A 75 -16.71 4.91 20.83
CA PRO A 75 -16.86 6.26 21.39
C PRO A 75 -16.02 6.50 22.66
N SER A 76 -15.61 5.44 23.36
CA SER A 76 -14.70 5.49 24.52
C SER A 76 -13.25 5.08 24.18
N GLY A 77 -12.93 4.94 22.89
CA GLY A 77 -11.63 4.49 22.40
C GLY A 77 -10.51 5.36 22.95
N THR A 78 -9.70 4.80 23.84
CA THR A 78 -8.55 5.49 24.45
C THR A 78 -7.27 5.07 23.73
N ARG A 79 -6.38 6.04 23.48
CA ARG A 79 -5.01 5.77 23.04
C ARG A 79 -4.36 4.81 24.04
N MET A 80 -3.80 3.69 23.58
CA MET A 80 -2.86 2.92 24.41
C MET A 80 -1.73 3.85 24.83
N ARG A 81 -1.71 4.21 26.12
CA ARG A 81 -0.63 5.00 26.71
C ARG A 81 0.60 4.10 26.72
N SER A 82 1.69 4.52 26.06
CA SER A 82 2.95 3.80 26.17
C SER A 82 3.30 3.68 27.67
N PRO A 83 3.63 2.49 28.20
CA PRO A 83 3.97 2.37 29.61
C PRO A 83 5.27 3.13 29.87
N GLY A 84 5.22 4.12 30.76
CA GLY A 84 6.37 4.72 31.42
C GLY A 84 7.25 5.62 30.54
N ASN A 85 7.27 6.90 30.88
CA ASN A 85 8.48 7.73 30.86
C ASN A 85 8.73 8.16 32.30
#